data_AF-A0A835RR45-F1
#
_entry.id   AF-A0A835RR45-F1
#
_cell.length_a   1.000
_cell.length_b   1.000
_cell.length_c   1.000
_cell.angle_alpha   90.00
_cell.angle_beta   90.00
_cell.angle_gamma   90.00
#
_symmetry.space_group_name_H-M   'P 1'
#
loop_
_entity.id
_entity.type
_entity.pdbx_description
1 polymer ?
#
loop_
_entity_poly.entity_id
_entity_poly.type
_entity_poly.pdbx_seq_one_letter_code
_entity_poly.pdbx_strand_id
1 'polypeptide(L)'
;MLSINFYQRLIAAMKKTGVRSDSIVASLIHYAQSSLKDMKKRPALDSDFTLGDEQRVVVETLVDLLSTEKITSVPLTFLFGMLRMAIELNASFSCRLELERRIGFQLEAASLDDLLIPSLRTNDSVFDIDTVHRILMNFLQRIEEEDSPESSQGGYESEVLRSPSHSSILKIGRLMDGYLAEIAPDPYLQLQKFMALIELLPDYARVIEDGLYRAVDIYLKAHPSLSESECKQLCKLIDCQKLSQEASNHAAQNDRLPVQMTVRVLYFEQLRLKSALSSSSADGSFSQRIIGSSGIPSAAVSPRDNYASLRRENRELKLEISRMRVRLSELEKEHAVMKAGMKEGKSGEHGRAFLASLSRGIGKIGIFGPGNGKEHKSLRKSTAADGKNHRRRRRSSTS
;
A
#
# COMPACT_ATOMS: atom_id res chain seq x y z
N MET A 1 -26.96 6.69 25.31
CA MET A 1 -25.59 7.15 24.99
C MET A 1 -25.40 8.57 25.51
N LEU A 2 -24.15 8.97 25.82
CA LEU A 2 -23.84 10.37 26.16
C LEU A 2 -24.13 11.27 24.96
N SER A 3 -24.66 12.48 25.17
CA SER A 3 -24.79 13.45 24.08
C SER A 3 -23.41 13.86 23.56
N ILE A 4 -23.32 14.24 22.29
CA ILE A 4 -22.04 14.57 21.66
C ILE A 4 -21.31 15.72 22.38
N ASN A 5 -22.05 16.71 22.85
CA ASN A 5 -21.50 17.85 23.62
C ASN A 5 -20.84 17.41 24.94
N PHE A 6 -21.48 16.51 25.69
CA PHE A 6 -20.88 15.97 26.92
C PHE A 6 -19.69 15.07 26.61
N TYR A 7 -19.77 14.29 25.53
CA TYR A 7 -18.70 13.42 25.11
C TYR A 7 -17.45 14.19 24.68
N GLN A 8 -17.60 15.29 23.94
CA GLN A 8 -16.51 16.18 23.57
C GLN A 8 -15.79 16.74 24.80
N ARG A 9 -16.54 17.19 25.82
CA ARG A 9 -15.98 17.67 27.10
C ARG A 9 -15.25 16.56 27.86
N LEU A 10 -15.79 15.33 27.85
CA LEU A 10 -15.16 14.16 28.44
C LEU A 10 -13.81 13.86 27.78
N ILE A 11 -13.74 13.83 26.46
CA ILE A 11 -12.48 13.60 25.73
C ILE A 11 -11.47 14.71 26.03
N ALA A 12 -11.89 15.97 26.09
CA ALA A 12 -11.01 17.08 26.48
C ALA A 12 -10.46 16.93 27.91
N ALA A 13 -11.29 16.47 28.86
CA ALA A 13 -10.84 16.18 30.22
C ALA A 13 -9.85 14.99 30.26
N MET A 14 -10.15 13.90 29.55
CA MET A 14 -9.28 12.72 29.44
C MET A 14 -7.88 13.08 28.92
N LYS A 15 -7.80 13.96 27.92
CA LYS A 15 -6.54 14.50 27.39
C LYS A 15 -5.74 15.25 28.46
N LYS A 16 -6.40 16.16 29.18
CA LYS A 16 -5.76 16.94 30.26
C LYS A 16 -5.25 16.06 31.40
N THR A 17 -5.92 14.95 31.69
CA THR A 17 -5.49 13.97 32.70
C THR A 17 -4.41 13.00 32.22
N GLY A 18 -3.97 13.10 30.96
CA GLY A 18 -2.90 12.25 30.42
C GLY A 18 -3.34 10.84 30.03
N VAL A 19 -4.62 10.63 29.72
CA VAL A 19 -5.07 9.34 29.18
C VAL A 19 -4.37 9.07 27.84
N ARG A 20 -3.95 7.82 27.62
CA ARG A 20 -3.25 7.40 26.40
C ARG A 20 -4.09 7.68 25.14
N SER A 21 -3.43 8.19 24.10
CA SER A 21 -4.02 8.44 22.77
C SER A 21 -4.73 7.20 22.21
N ASP A 22 -4.13 6.01 22.29
CA ASP A 22 -4.77 4.77 21.81
C ASP A 22 -6.11 4.48 22.49
N SER A 23 -6.22 4.76 23.79
CA SER A 23 -7.47 4.58 24.55
C SER A 23 -8.51 5.62 24.16
N ILE A 24 -8.08 6.85 23.90
CA ILE A 24 -8.95 7.93 23.39
C ILE A 24 -9.48 7.56 22.01
N VAL A 25 -8.62 7.13 21.08
CA VAL A 25 -9.01 6.71 19.73
C VAL A 25 -9.95 5.51 19.78
N ALA A 26 -9.66 4.50 20.60
CA ALA A 26 -10.55 3.36 20.78
C ALA A 26 -11.94 3.79 21.30
N SER A 27 -11.98 4.73 22.25
CA SER A 27 -13.25 5.28 22.75
C SER A 27 -14.02 6.06 21.67
N LEU A 28 -13.33 6.86 20.85
CA LEU A 28 -13.92 7.62 19.73
C LEU A 28 -14.54 6.68 18.70
N ILE A 29 -13.82 5.63 18.29
CA ILE A 29 -14.32 4.61 17.37
C ILE A 29 -15.55 3.91 17.95
N HIS A 30 -15.48 3.49 19.23
CA HIS A 30 -16.60 2.84 19.89
C HIS A 30 -17.83 3.75 19.99
N TYR A 31 -17.62 5.03 20.31
CA TYR A 31 -18.69 6.02 20.35
C TYR A 31 -19.34 6.17 18.97
N ALA A 32 -18.55 6.35 17.91
CA ALA A 32 -19.03 6.48 16.54
C ALA A 32 -19.85 5.26 16.10
N GLN A 33 -19.33 4.05 16.36
CA GLN A 33 -20.01 2.80 16.01
C GLN A 33 -21.34 2.63 16.75
N SER A 34 -21.40 3.05 18.01
CA SER A 34 -22.61 2.95 18.82
C SER A 34 -23.63 4.03 18.42
N SER A 35 -23.20 5.28 18.29
CA SER A 35 -24.08 6.40 17.99
C SER A 35 -24.67 6.31 16.59
N LEU A 36 -23.87 5.98 15.58
CA LEU A 36 -24.32 5.96 14.19
C LEU A 36 -25.12 4.70 13.85
N LYS A 37 -24.86 3.57 14.52
CA LYS A 37 -25.67 2.34 14.34
C LYS A 37 -27.03 2.44 15.01
N ASP A 38 -27.13 3.08 16.17
CA ASP A 38 -28.39 3.25 16.88
C ASP A 38 -29.34 4.22 16.16
N MET A 39 -28.80 5.18 15.41
CA MET A 39 -29.61 6.13 14.64
C MET A 39 -30.19 5.53 13.35
N LYS A 40 -29.57 4.49 12.77
CA LYS A 40 -30.11 3.75 11.61
C LYS A 40 -31.28 2.80 11.94
N LYS A 41 -31.56 2.55 13.23
CA LYS A 41 -32.64 1.64 13.68
C LYS A 41 -33.96 2.34 14.01
N ARG A 42 -34.01 3.67 14.02
CA ARG A 42 -35.23 4.41 14.34
C ARG A 42 -36.13 4.44 13.09
N PRO A 43 -37.39 3.96 13.15
CA PRO A 43 -38.25 3.90 11.99
C PRO A 43 -38.60 5.32 11.51
N ALA A 44 -38.58 5.47 10.18
CA ALA A 44 -38.85 6.68 9.40
C ALA A 44 -40.33 7.10 9.48
N LEU A 45 -40.76 7.61 10.64
CA LEU A 45 -42.10 8.12 10.86
C LEU A 45 -42.03 9.59 11.32
N ASP A 46 -41.46 10.47 10.49
CA ASP A 46 -41.66 11.95 10.50
C ASP A 46 -40.44 12.86 10.77
N SER A 47 -39.18 12.39 10.68
CA SER A 47 -38.03 13.25 11.00
C SER A 47 -36.73 12.99 10.22
N ASP A 48 -36.79 12.80 8.89
CA ASP A 48 -35.59 12.54 8.07
C ASP A 48 -34.58 13.70 8.08
N PHE A 49 -35.06 14.95 8.08
CA PHE A 49 -34.18 16.12 8.06
C PHE A 49 -33.43 16.35 9.38
N THR A 50 -34.14 16.30 10.52
CA THR A 50 -33.52 16.58 11.82
C THR A 50 -32.60 15.46 12.29
N LEU A 51 -32.92 14.20 11.94
CA LEU A 51 -32.07 13.06 12.28
C LEU A 51 -30.76 13.06 11.47
N GLY A 52 -30.81 13.44 10.19
CA GLY A 52 -29.63 13.61 9.36
C GLY A 52 -28.71 14.71 9.88
N ASP A 53 -29.28 15.84 10.31
CA ASP A 53 -28.52 16.94 10.90
C ASP A 53 -27.86 16.57 12.23
N GLU A 54 -28.54 15.82 13.11
CA GLU A 54 -27.92 15.31 14.34
C GLU A 54 -26.76 14.36 14.05
N GLN A 55 -26.90 13.46 13.08
CA GLN A 55 -25.84 12.55 12.67
C GLN A 55 -24.66 13.31 12.05
N ARG A 56 -24.93 14.33 11.24
CA ARG A 56 -23.90 15.20 10.65
C ARG A 56 -23.07 15.89 11.72
N VAL A 57 -23.71 16.51 12.72
CA VAL A 57 -23.03 17.15 13.85
C VAL A 57 -22.16 16.16 14.63
N VAL A 58 -22.65 14.93 14.84
CA VAL A 58 -21.87 13.86 15.48
C VAL A 58 -20.63 13.51 14.67
N VAL A 59 -20.76 13.31 13.36
CA VAL A 59 -19.63 12.99 12.47
C VAL A 59 -18.60 14.11 12.48
N GLU A 60 -19.03 15.36 12.30
CA GLU A 60 -18.13 16.53 12.30
C GLU A 60 -17.39 16.66 13.63
N THR A 61 -18.09 16.59 14.76
CA THR A 61 -17.46 16.69 16.09
C THR A 61 -16.47 15.55 16.34
N LEU A 62 -16.78 14.33 15.88
CA LEU A 62 -15.86 13.19 16.02
C LEU A 62 -14.61 13.37 15.16
N VAL A 63 -14.74 13.89 13.94
CA VAL A 63 -13.59 14.20 13.08
C VAL A 63 -12.72 15.29 13.70
N ASP A 64 -13.32 16.35 14.26
CA ASP A 64 -12.59 17.39 14.99
C ASP A 64 -11.83 16.80 16.18
N LEU A 65 -12.43 15.88 16.94
CA LEU A 65 -11.74 15.22 18.05
C LEU A 65 -10.60 14.32 17.57
N LEU A 66 -10.79 13.60 16.47
CA LEU A 66 -9.77 12.76 15.85
C LEU A 66 -8.62 13.60 15.29
N SER A 67 -8.88 14.79 14.74
CA SER A 67 -7.89 15.70 14.13
C SER A 67 -6.70 16.00 15.05
N THR A 68 -6.94 16.01 16.36
CA THR A 68 -5.94 16.27 17.41
C THR A 68 -5.14 15.02 17.82
N GLU A 69 -5.55 13.82 17.41
CA GLU A 69 -4.81 12.57 17.62
C GLU A 69 -3.79 12.34 16.49
N LYS A 70 -2.77 11.52 16.78
CA LYS A 70 -1.79 11.09 15.76
C LYS A 70 -2.49 10.57 14.51
N ILE A 71 -2.04 10.99 13.33
CA ILE A 71 -2.69 10.66 12.05
C ILE A 71 -2.78 9.13 11.82
N THR A 72 -1.78 8.38 12.26
CA THR A 72 -1.65 6.93 12.05
C THR A 72 -2.31 6.05 13.12
N SER A 73 -2.90 6.62 14.18
CA SER A 73 -3.51 5.83 15.26
C SER A 73 -4.90 5.29 14.91
N VAL A 74 -5.55 5.85 13.89
CA VAL A 74 -6.91 5.51 13.49
C VAL A 74 -6.87 4.46 12.35
N PRO A 75 -7.59 3.34 12.46
CA PRO A 75 -7.66 2.33 11.41
C PRO A 75 -8.22 2.89 10.10
N LEU A 76 -7.58 2.55 8.98
CA LEU A 76 -7.94 3.03 7.65
C LEU A 76 -9.39 2.69 7.25
N THR A 77 -9.86 1.48 7.58
CA THR A 77 -11.24 1.04 7.31
C THR A 77 -12.27 1.90 8.03
N PHE A 78 -11.96 2.36 9.25
CA PHE A 78 -12.82 3.28 9.98
C PHE A 78 -12.83 4.67 9.33
N LEU A 79 -11.67 5.16 8.87
CA LEU A 79 -11.59 6.44 8.16
C LEU A 79 -12.41 6.46 6.87
N PHE A 80 -12.31 5.41 6.04
CA PHE A 80 -13.16 5.28 4.85
C PHE A 80 -14.66 5.16 5.19
N GLY A 81 -15.00 4.46 6.27
CA GLY A 81 -16.38 4.42 6.78
C GLY A 81 -16.88 5.81 7.18
N MET A 82 -16.08 6.58 7.91
CA MET A 82 -16.38 7.96 8.28
C MET A 82 -16.50 8.88 7.07
N LEU A 83 -15.63 8.74 6.08
CA LEU A 83 -15.67 9.53 4.84
C LEU A 83 -16.95 9.28 4.05
N ARG A 84 -17.33 8.01 3.89
CA ARG A 84 -18.59 7.63 3.22
C ARG A 84 -19.80 8.23 3.95
N MET A 85 -19.83 8.17 5.28
CA MET A 85 -20.90 8.80 6.07
C MET A 85 -20.88 10.33 5.97
N ALA A 86 -19.70 10.95 5.97
CA ALA A 86 -19.56 12.40 5.83
C ALA A 86 -20.06 12.87 4.45
N ILE A 87 -19.85 12.08 3.40
CA ILE A 87 -20.40 12.33 2.06
C ILE A 87 -21.92 12.14 2.06
N GLU A 88 -22.43 11.00 2.56
CA GLU A 88 -23.86 10.68 2.67
C GLU A 88 -24.67 11.76 3.41
N LEU A 89 -24.11 12.27 4.51
CA LEU A 89 -24.75 13.28 5.36
C LEU A 89 -24.49 14.72 4.91
N ASN A 90 -23.80 14.95 3.78
CA ASN A 90 -23.38 16.28 3.33
C ASN A 90 -22.67 17.09 4.45
N ALA A 91 -21.74 16.45 5.15
CA ALA A 91 -20.92 17.12 6.16
C ALA A 91 -20.06 18.24 5.54
N SER A 92 -19.61 19.16 6.40
CA SER A 92 -18.78 20.29 6.03
C SER A 92 -17.56 19.87 5.20
N PHE A 93 -17.15 20.76 4.29
CA PHE A 93 -16.01 20.49 3.42
C PHE A 93 -14.72 20.24 4.22
N SER A 94 -14.49 21.01 5.30
CA SER A 94 -13.35 20.82 6.20
C SER A 94 -13.33 19.43 6.85
N CYS A 95 -14.49 18.90 7.25
CA CYS A 95 -14.61 17.56 7.82
C CYS A 95 -14.16 16.49 6.81
N ARG A 96 -14.61 16.59 5.55
CA ARG A 96 -14.21 15.67 4.48
C ARG A 96 -12.72 15.78 4.15
N LEU A 97 -12.18 17.00 4.05
CA LEU A 97 -10.75 17.22 3.79
C LEU A 97 -9.86 16.62 4.87
N GLU A 98 -10.22 16.73 6.16
CA GLU A 98 -9.44 16.12 7.24
C GLU A 98 -9.45 14.59 7.17
N LEU A 99 -10.58 13.98 6.80
CA LEU A 99 -10.66 12.53 6.55
C LEU A 99 -9.81 12.11 5.34
N GLU A 100 -9.94 12.82 4.23
CA GLU A 100 -9.15 12.58 3.01
C GLU A 100 -7.65 12.70 3.28
N ARG A 101 -7.23 13.72 4.04
CA ARG A 101 -5.85 13.90 4.49
C ARG A 101 -5.37 12.70 5.29
N ARG A 102 -6.12 12.28 6.31
CA ARG A 102 -5.74 11.11 7.14
C ARG A 102 -5.67 9.81 6.35
N ILE A 103 -6.58 9.62 5.40
CA ILE A 103 -6.57 8.48 4.48
C ILE A 103 -5.34 8.53 3.58
N GLY A 104 -5.02 9.69 2.99
CA GLY A 104 -3.83 9.90 2.15
C GLY A 104 -2.54 9.50 2.87
N PHE A 105 -2.42 9.84 4.16
CA PHE A 105 -1.27 9.44 4.99
C PHE A 105 -1.12 7.94 5.21
N GLN A 106 -2.17 7.13 5.01
CA GLN A 106 -2.13 5.68 5.20
C GLN A 106 -2.53 4.93 3.92
N LEU A 107 -2.51 5.60 2.76
CA LEU A 107 -3.07 5.11 1.50
C LEU A 107 -2.45 3.78 1.06
N GLU A 108 -1.22 3.51 1.45
CA GLU A 108 -0.52 2.26 1.18
C GLU A 108 -1.24 1.02 1.71
N ALA A 109 -2.03 1.17 2.79
CA ALA A 109 -2.80 0.08 3.37
C ALA A 109 -4.19 -0.09 2.72
N ALA A 110 -4.57 0.80 1.79
CA ALA A 110 -5.87 0.74 1.13
C ALA A 110 -5.97 -0.41 0.14
N SER A 111 -7.18 -0.94 0.01
CA SER A 111 -7.58 -1.84 -1.07
C SER A 111 -8.24 -1.05 -2.21
N LEU A 112 -8.45 -1.71 -3.35
CA LEU A 112 -9.21 -1.14 -4.46
C LEU A 112 -10.64 -0.78 -4.03
N ASP A 113 -11.30 -1.69 -3.31
CA ASP A 113 -12.68 -1.52 -2.81
C ASP A 113 -12.83 -0.31 -1.89
N ASP A 114 -11.78 0.07 -1.18
CA ASP A 114 -11.79 1.26 -0.34
C ASP A 114 -11.89 2.56 -1.17
N LEU A 115 -11.28 2.59 -2.35
CA LEU A 115 -11.28 3.75 -3.26
C LEU A 115 -12.56 3.88 -4.08
N LEU A 116 -13.36 2.82 -4.19
CA LEU A 116 -14.64 2.84 -4.90
C LEU A 116 -15.71 3.55 -4.04
N ILE A 117 -15.57 4.87 -3.94
CA ILE A 117 -16.48 5.75 -3.19
C ILE A 117 -17.62 6.15 -4.14
N PRO A 118 -18.88 5.79 -3.84
CA PRO A 118 -20.01 6.16 -4.68
C PRO A 118 -20.21 7.67 -4.74
N SER A 119 -20.51 8.19 -5.93
CA SER A 119 -20.98 9.57 -6.11
C SER A 119 -22.44 9.69 -5.70
N LEU A 120 -22.81 10.79 -5.05
CA LEU A 120 -24.21 11.12 -4.72
C LEU A 120 -24.88 12.00 -5.78
N ARG A 121 -24.13 12.42 -6.81
CA ARG A 121 -24.62 13.33 -7.84
C ARG A 121 -25.24 12.51 -8.97
N THR A 122 -26.50 12.78 -9.27
CA THR A 122 -27.33 11.96 -10.16
C THR A 122 -26.94 12.00 -11.64
N ASN A 123 -26.09 12.95 -12.05
CA ASN A 123 -25.67 13.15 -13.45
C ASN A 123 -24.14 13.12 -13.65
N ASP A 124 -23.40 12.68 -12.63
CA ASP A 124 -21.94 12.53 -12.72
C ASP A 124 -21.56 11.04 -12.80
N SER A 125 -20.27 10.76 -12.89
CA SER A 125 -19.72 9.41 -12.74
C SER A 125 -20.29 8.69 -11.52
N VAL A 126 -20.42 7.37 -11.62
CA VAL A 126 -20.86 6.47 -10.54
C VAL A 126 -19.95 6.59 -9.31
N PHE A 127 -18.68 6.96 -9.51
CA PHE A 127 -17.69 7.10 -8.45
C PHE A 127 -17.29 8.57 -8.22
N ASP A 128 -17.03 8.91 -6.96
CA ASP A 128 -16.50 10.22 -6.56
C ASP A 128 -14.98 10.28 -6.79
N ILE A 129 -14.64 10.58 -8.04
CA ILE A 129 -13.26 10.70 -8.51
C ILE A 129 -12.52 11.86 -7.84
N ASP A 130 -13.22 12.95 -7.53
CA ASP A 130 -12.58 14.16 -6.98
C ASP A 130 -12.07 13.87 -5.56
N THR A 131 -12.80 13.06 -4.80
CA THR A 131 -12.36 12.59 -3.48
C THR A 131 -11.11 11.72 -3.57
N VAL A 132 -11.06 10.76 -4.51
CA VAL A 132 -9.86 9.91 -4.71
C VAL A 132 -8.66 10.74 -5.17
N HIS A 133 -8.88 11.72 -6.05
CA HIS A 133 -7.84 12.67 -6.47
C HIS A 133 -7.25 13.42 -5.27
N ARG A 134 -8.07 13.98 -4.38
CA ARG A 134 -7.60 14.68 -3.17
C ARG A 134 -6.88 13.76 -2.19
N ILE A 135 -7.35 12.52 -2.02
CA ILE A 135 -6.65 11.50 -1.20
C ILE A 135 -5.25 11.23 -1.76
N LEU A 136 -5.13 11.06 -3.09
CA LEU A 136 -3.84 10.82 -3.74
C LEU A 136 -2.90 12.03 -3.62
N MET A 137 -3.42 13.26 -3.76
CA MET A 137 -2.62 14.47 -3.53
C MET A 137 -2.05 14.52 -2.11
N ASN A 138 -2.86 14.21 -1.08
CA ASN A 138 -2.38 14.17 0.30
C ASN A 138 -1.31 13.09 0.52
N PHE A 139 -1.42 11.95 -0.15
CA PHE A 139 -0.37 10.92 -0.12
C PHE A 139 0.94 11.44 -0.74
N LEU A 140 0.88 12.06 -1.91
CA LEU A 140 2.07 12.57 -2.59
C LEU A 140 2.74 13.71 -1.82
N GLN A 141 1.95 14.62 -1.25
CA GLN A 141 2.46 15.68 -0.39
C GLN A 141 3.24 15.11 0.81
N ARG A 142 2.72 14.04 1.43
CA ARG A 142 3.44 13.34 2.52
C ARG A 142 4.80 12.80 2.03
N ILE A 143 4.85 12.18 0.85
CA ILE A 143 6.09 11.63 0.29
C ILE A 143 7.11 12.75 0.03
N GLU A 144 6.67 13.88 -0.52
CA GLU A 144 7.52 15.05 -0.76
C GLU A 144 8.07 15.64 0.55
N GLU A 145 7.27 15.68 1.62
CA GLU A 145 7.70 16.12 2.95
C GLU A 145 8.73 15.16 3.58
N GLU A 146 8.62 13.85 3.33
CA GLU A 146 9.57 12.84 3.81
C GLU A 146 10.91 12.89 3.07
N ASP A 147 10.91 13.15 1.77
CA ASP A 147 12.11 13.21 0.92
C ASP A 147 12.84 14.58 0.97
N SER A 148 12.35 15.54 1.76
CA SER A 148 12.97 16.87 1.93
C SER A 148 14.35 16.79 2.62
N PRO A 149 15.34 17.59 2.17
CA PRO A 149 16.67 17.60 2.79
C PRO A 149 16.68 18.11 4.24
N GLU A 150 15.64 18.81 4.69
CA GLU A 150 15.55 19.31 6.08
C GLU A 150 15.08 18.26 7.10
N SER A 151 14.39 17.21 6.67
CA SER A 151 14.03 16.05 7.51
C SER A 151 15.18 15.03 7.61
N SER A 152 16.15 15.12 6.71
CA SER A 152 17.34 14.27 6.63
C SER A 152 18.48 14.81 7.49
N GLN A 153 18.26 14.92 8.80
CA GLN A 153 19.33 15.29 9.73
C GLN A 153 20.27 14.09 9.97
N GLY A 154 21.21 13.87 9.05
CA GLY A 154 22.45 13.14 9.28
C GLY A 154 22.70 11.95 8.35
N GLY A 155 23.69 12.10 7.46
CA GLY A 155 24.40 10.98 6.85
C GLY A 155 24.57 11.09 5.33
N TYR A 156 25.67 11.71 4.92
CA TYR A 156 26.24 11.51 3.58
C TYR A 156 26.66 10.04 3.41
N GLU A 157 26.48 9.53 2.19
CA GLU A 157 26.81 8.17 1.70
C GLU A 157 25.78 7.06 1.96
N SER A 158 24.78 6.95 1.07
CA SER A 158 24.43 5.63 0.53
C SER A 158 23.67 5.71 -0.79
N GLU A 159 24.35 5.22 -1.82
CA GLU A 159 23.88 4.78 -3.12
C GLU A 159 22.55 3.99 -3.05
N VAL A 160 21.50 4.49 -3.71
CA VAL A 160 20.39 3.71 -4.33
C VAL A 160 19.72 2.62 -3.45
N LEU A 161 19.66 2.80 -2.13
CA LEU A 161 18.80 1.97 -1.28
C LEU A 161 17.40 2.60 -1.27
N ARG A 162 16.55 2.09 -2.16
CA ARG A 162 15.10 2.34 -2.29
C ARG A 162 14.49 2.79 -0.96
N SER A 163 14.36 4.09 -0.76
CA SER A 163 13.75 4.70 0.42
C SER A 163 12.40 4.04 0.72
N PRO A 164 11.96 3.91 1.98
CA PRO A 164 10.63 3.40 2.31
C PRO A 164 9.52 4.06 1.47
N SER A 165 9.64 5.38 1.22
CA SER A 165 8.80 6.20 0.33
C SER A 165 8.72 5.67 -1.12
N HIS A 166 9.82 5.22 -1.69
CA HIS A 166 9.85 4.61 -3.04
C HIS A 166 9.13 3.27 -3.12
N SER A 167 9.06 2.48 -2.05
CA SER A 167 8.30 1.23 -2.06
C SER A 167 6.79 1.50 -2.03
N SER A 168 6.40 2.53 -1.26
CA SER A 168 5.04 3.03 -1.12
C SER A 168 4.48 3.56 -2.43
N ILE A 169 5.22 4.44 -3.11
CA ILE A 169 4.73 5.05 -4.36
C ILE A 169 4.47 4.01 -5.46
N LEU A 170 5.28 2.95 -5.54
CA LEU A 170 5.06 1.87 -6.49
C LEU A 170 3.85 1.01 -6.16
N LYS A 171 3.54 0.86 -4.86
CA LYS A 171 2.31 0.20 -4.41
C LYS A 171 1.10 1.03 -4.79
N ILE A 172 1.17 2.35 -4.58
CA ILE A 172 0.11 3.28 -4.97
C ILE A 172 -0.06 3.32 -6.50
N GLY A 173 1.03 3.30 -7.28
CA GLY A 173 0.95 3.20 -8.74
C GLY A 173 0.10 2.01 -9.21
N ARG A 174 0.34 0.82 -8.65
CA ARG A 174 -0.47 -0.38 -8.95
C ARG A 174 -1.92 -0.28 -8.48
N LEU A 175 -2.15 0.31 -7.30
CA LEU A 175 -3.50 0.53 -6.77
C LEU A 175 -4.29 1.46 -7.68
N MET A 176 -3.67 2.56 -8.12
CA MET A 176 -4.27 3.54 -9.01
C MET A 176 -4.51 2.99 -10.42
N ASP A 177 -3.62 2.16 -10.95
CA ASP A 177 -3.87 1.47 -12.23
C ASP A 177 -5.08 0.53 -12.14
N GLY A 178 -5.28 -0.13 -10.99
CA GLY A 178 -6.47 -0.91 -10.69
C GLY A 178 -7.73 -0.04 -10.63
N TYR A 179 -7.66 1.08 -9.90
CA TYR A 179 -8.75 2.04 -9.79
C TYR A 179 -9.14 2.66 -11.14
N LEU A 180 -8.17 3.10 -11.93
CA LEU A 180 -8.38 3.63 -13.28
C LEU A 180 -9.08 2.59 -14.17
N ALA A 181 -8.67 1.33 -14.12
CA ALA A 181 -9.32 0.27 -14.89
C ALA A 181 -10.76 0.00 -14.45
N GLU A 182 -11.07 0.16 -13.16
CA GLU A 182 -12.42 -0.05 -12.61
C GLU A 182 -13.38 1.09 -12.97
N ILE A 183 -12.91 2.34 -12.98
CA ILE A 183 -13.74 3.50 -13.35
C ILE A 183 -13.83 3.72 -14.86
N ALA A 184 -12.86 3.21 -15.64
CA ALA A 184 -12.77 3.44 -17.08
C ALA A 184 -14.00 3.06 -17.92
N PRO A 185 -14.81 2.03 -17.57
CA PRO A 185 -16.03 1.69 -18.29
C PRO A 185 -17.20 2.68 -18.10
N ASP A 186 -17.12 3.59 -17.12
CA ASP A 186 -18.22 4.49 -16.79
C ASP A 186 -18.41 5.55 -17.89
N PRO A 187 -19.55 5.59 -18.61
CA PRO A 187 -19.77 6.52 -19.71
C PRO A 187 -19.89 7.99 -19.27
N TYR A 188 -20.08 8.26 -17.97
CA TYR A 188 -20.13 9.61 -17.40
C TYR A 188 -18.77 10.07 -16.85
N LEU A 189 -17.75 9.23 -16.92
CA LEU A 189 -16.39 9.61 -16.56
C LEU A 189 -15.83 10.59 -17.59
N GLN A 190 -15.53 11.80 -17.15
CA GLN A 190 -14.95 12.82 -18.03
C GLN A 190 -13.48 12.55 -18.30
N LEU A 191 -13.07 12.72 -19.56
CA LEU A 191 -11.68 12.53 -20.01
C LEU A 191 -10.68 13.31 -19.15
N GLN A 192 -10.99 14.57 -18.84
CA GLN A 192 -10.10 15.43 -18.06
C GLN A 192 -9.87 14.88 -16.64
N LYS A 193 -10.90 14.31 -16.00
CA LYS A 193 -10.75 13.69 -14.68
C LYS A 193 -9.93 12.40 -14.75
N PHE A 194 -10.14 11.61 -15.81
CA PHE A 194 -9.37 10.38 -16.03
C PHE A 194 -7.88 10.68 -16.27
N MET A 195 -7.57 11.65 -17.13
CA MET A 195 -6.20 12.09 -17.39
C MET A 195 -5.54 12.69 -16.15
N ALA A 196 -6.24 13.53 -15.40
CA ALA A 196 -5.71 14.16 -14.19
C ALA A 196 -5.21 13.12 -13.16
N LEU A 197 -5.93 12.00 -12.99
CA LEU A 197 -5.49 10.91 -12.11
C LEU A 197 -4.22 10.21 -12.61
N ILE A 198 -4.07 10.07 -13.93
CA ILE A 198 -2.88 9.44 -14.53
C ILE A 198 -1.66 10.34 -14.33
N GLU A 199 -1.81 11.63 -14.62
CA GLU A 199 -0.78 12.66 -14.56
C GLU A 199 -0.36 13.01 -13.12
N LEU A 200 -1.21 12.72 -12.12
CA LEU A 200 -0.90 13.02 -10.73
C LEU A 200 0.26 12.18 -10.18
N LEU A 201 0.48 10.97 -10.71
CA LEU A 201 1.59 10.11 -10.30
C LEU A 201 2.87 10.44 -11.09
N PRO A 202 4.04 10.52 -10.42
CA PRO A 202 5.30 10.78 -11.11
C PRO A 202 5.75 9.56 -11.94
N ASP A 203 6.61 9.79 -12.94
CA ASP A 203 7.06 8.77 -13.90
C ASP A 203 7.66 7.51 -13.25
N TYR A 204 8.30 7.66 -12.09
CA TYR A 204 8.92 6.56 -11.36
C TYR A 204 7.94 5.74 -10.50
N ALA A 205 6.66 6.14 -10.42
CA ALA A 205 5.60 5.39 -9.75
C ALA A 205 5.26 4.08 -10.48
N ARG A 206 5.64 3.96 -11.76
CA ARG A 206 5.41 2.78 -12.59
C ARG A 206 6.71 2.28 -13.20
N VAL A 207 7.06 1.04 -12.88
CA VAL A 207 8.17 0.30 -13.54
C VAL A 207 7.68 -0.38 -14.81
N ILE A 208 6.44 -0.86 -14.79
CA ILE A 208 5.74 -1.48 -15.91
C ILE A 208 4.38 -0.79 -16.03
N GLU A 209 3.97 -0.42 -17.24
CA GLU A 209 2.75 0.36 -17.50
C GLU A 209 1.59 -0.46 -18.07
N ASP A 210 1.66 -1.79 -18.03
CA ASP A 210 0.59 -2.67 -18.52
C ASP A 210 -0.77 -2.38 -17.86
N GLY A 211 -0.78 -2.06 -16.56
CA GLY A 211 -1.99 -1.70 -15.82
C GLY A 211 -2.62 -0.41 -16.33
N LEU A 212 -1.80 0.63 -16.52
CA LEU A 212 -2.20 1.90 -17.10
C LEU A 212 -2.68 1.73 -18.56
N TYR A 213 -1.94 0.99 -19.38
CA TYR A 213 -2.34 0.69 -20.75
C TYR A 213 -3.71 -0.01 -20.80
N ARG A 214 -3.94 -1.01 -19.94
CA ARG A 214 -5.23 -1.69 -19.83
C ARG A 214 -6.35 -0.72 -19.46
N ALA A 215 -6.13 0.17 -18.48
CA ALA A 215 -7.13 1.17 -18.10
C ALA A 215 -7.47 2.12 -19.26
N VAL A 216 -6.45 2.60 -19.98
CA VAL A 216 -6.63 3.46 -21.16
C VAL A 216 -7.38 2.72 -22.28
N ASP A 217 -7.03 1.47 -22.55
CA ASP A 217 -7.71 0.67 -23.58
C ASP A 217 -9.20 0.44 -23.25
N ILE A 218 -9.50 0.13 -21.98
CA ILE A 218 -10.89 0.02 -21.49
C ILE A 218 -11.62 1.36 -21.67
N TYR A 219 -10.96 2.47 -21.31
CA TYR A 219 -11.55 3.80 -21.44
C TYR A 219 -11.88 4.14 -22.89
N LEU A 220 -10.93 3.95 -23.82
CA LEU A 220 -11.13 4.16 -25.25
C LEU A 220 -12.25 3.28 -25.81
N LYS A 221 -12.38 2.05 -25.33
CA LYS A 221 -13.45 1.13 -25.72
C LYS A 221 -14.83 1.59 -25.22
N ALA A 222 -14.90 2.11 -24.00
CA ALA A 222 -16.16 2.56 -23.39
C ALA A 222 -16.60 3.96 -23.88
N HIS A 223 -15.69 4.76 -24.43
CA HIS A 223 -15.92 6.14 -24.85
C HIS A 223 -15.70 6.33 -26.37
N PRO A 224 -16.54 5.76 -27.24
CA PRO A 224 -16.37 5.84 -28.70
C PRO A 224 -16.58 7.26 -29.26
N SER A 225 -17.13 8.19 -28.48
CA SER A 225 -17.35 9.59 -28.87
C SER A 225 -16.11 10.48 -28.75
N LEU A 226 -14.98 9.96 -28.27
CA LEU A 226 -13.74 10.72 -28.18
C LEU A 226 -13.23 11.11 -29.57
N SER A 227 -12.79 12.35 -29.69
CA SER A 227 -12.13 12.85 -30.90
C SER A 227 -10.76 12.21 -31.10
N GLU A 228 -10.26 12.20 -32.35
CA GLU A 228 -8.93 11.68 -32.66
C GLU A 228 -7.83 12.42 -31.87
N SER A 229 -8.00 13.72 -31.62
CA SER A 229 -7.09 14.52 -30.78
C SER A 229 -7.09 14.08 -29.33
N GLU A 230 -8.26 13.78 -28.75
CA GLU A 230 -8.38 13.32 -27.37
C GLU A 230 -7.77 11.92 -27.20
N CYS A 231 -8.03 11.00 -28.15
CA CYS A 231 -7.41 9.69 -28.17
C CYS A 231 -5.87 9.79 -28.23
N LYS A 232 -5.34 10.72 -29.06
CA LYS A 232 -3.90 11.00 -29.13
C LYS A 232 -3.34 11.55 -27.82
N GLN A 233 -4.04 12.48 -27.18
CA GLN A 233 -3.63 13.05 -25.89
C GLN A 233 -3.58 11.98 -24.81
N LEU A 234 -4.61 11.15 -24.71
CA LEU A 234 -4.68 10.08 -23.72
C LEU A 234 -3.57 9.03 -23.93
N CYS A 235 -3.37 8.57 -25.17
CA CYS A 235 -2.33 7.59 -25.48
C CYS A 235 -0.90 8.12 -25.26
N LYS A 236 -0.70 9.45 -25.30
CA LYS A 236 0.61 10.07 -25.02
C LYS A 236 1.05 9.88 -23.56
N LEU A 237 0.12 9.64 -22.64
CA LEU A 237 0.42 9.40 -21.22
C LEU A 237 1.04 8.03 -20.95
N ILE A 238 1.10 7.14 -21.94
CA ILE A 238 1.68 5.81 -21.81
C ILE A 238 3.11 5.83 -22.33
N ASP A 239 4.06 5.44 -21.47
CA ASP A 239 5.43 5.15 -21.84
C ASP A 239 5.53 3.75 -22.45
N CYS A 240 5.57 3.70 -23.78
CA CYS A 240 5.72 2.46 -24.54
C CYS A 240 6.98 1.67 -24.19
N GLN A 241 8.02 2.32 -23.64
CA GLN A 241 9.25 1.64 -23.22
C GLN A 241 9.02 0.77 -21.98
N LYS A 242 8.05 1.12 -21.14
CA LYS A 242 7.69 0.41 -19.91
C LYS A 242 6.59 -0.64 -20.12
N LEU A 243 6.18 -0.91 -21.35
CA LEU A 243 5.23 -1.98 -21.64
C LEU A 243 5.93 -3.33 -21.66
N SER A 244 5.27 -4.35 -21.11
CA SER A 244 5.70 -5.74 -21.29
C SER A 244 5.53 -6.17 -22.74
N GLN A 245 6.15 -7.30 -23.11
CA GLN A 245 6.01 -7.83 -24.48
C GLN A 245 4.56 -8.18 -24.81
N GLU A 246 3.81 -8.69 -23.84
CA GLU A 246 2.40 -9.04 -24.01
C GLU A 246 1.55 -7.78 -24.25
N ALA A 247 1.76 -6.73 -23.44
CA ALA A 247 1.07 -5.45 -23.61
C ALA A 247 1.43 -4.76 -24.94
N SER A 248 2.71 -4.77 -25.32
CA SER A 248 3.17 -4.25 -26.62
C SER A 248 2.53 -4.99 -27.79
N ASN A 249 2.46 -6.33 -27.74
CA ASN A 249 1.83 -7.13 -28.78
C ASN A 249 0.34 -6.81 -28.91
N HIS A 250 -0.36 -6.67 -27.77
CA HIS A 250 -1.76 -6.25 -27.78
C HIS A 250 -1.92 -4.84 -28.39
N ALA A 251 -1.09 -3.87 -27.97
CA ALA A 251 -1.12 -2.51 -28.50
C ALA A 251 -0.80 -2.42 -30.00
N ALA A 252 0.11 -3.26 -30.50
CA ALA A 252 0.45 -3.32 -31.92
C ALA A 252 -0.74 -3.75 -32.81
N GLN A 253 -1.69 -4.52 -32.26
CA GLN A 253 -2.87 -5.04 -32.97
C GLN A 253 -4.16 -4.31 -32.62
N ASN A 254 -4.09 -3.25 -31.81
CA ASN A 254 -5.26 -2.56 -31.30
C ASN A 254 -5.66 -1.42 -32.24
N ASP A 255 -6.70 -1.65 -33.04
CA ASP A 255 -7.23 -0.69 -34.02
C ASP A 255 -7.83 0.59 -33.39
N ARG A 256 -8.07 0.60 -32.06
CA ARG A 256 -8.55 1.80 -31.34
C ARG A 256 -7.44 2.81 -31.08
N LEU A 257 -6.17 2.39 -31.14
CA LEU A 257 -5.05 3.26 -30.84
C LEU A 257 -4.71 4.13 -32.05
N PRO A 258 -4.32 5.40 -31.84
CA PRO A 258 -3.77 6.22 -32.90
C PRO A 258 -2.54 5.56 -33.53
N VAL A 259 -2.41 5.61 -34.85
CA VAL A 259 -1.28 5.00 -35.60
C VAL A 259 0.08 5.41 -35.03
N GLN A 260 0.21 6.65 -34.56
CA GLN A 260 1.44 7.16 -33.92
C GLN A 260 1.85 6.36 -32.68
N MET A 261 0.89 5.91 -31.88
CA MET A 261 1.12 5.05 -30.71
C MET A 261 1.58 3.66 -31.15
N THR A 262 0.88 3.05 -32.12
CA THR A 262 1.25 1.75 -32.69
C THR A 262 2.67 1.75 -33.23
N VAL A 263 3.07 2.80 -33.97
CA VAL A 263 4.45 2.95 -34.46
C VAL A 263 5.46 3.04 -33.33
N ARG A 264 5.17 3.77 -32.24
CA ARG A 264 6.05 3.86 -31.06
C ARG A 264 6.22 2.50 -30.38
N VAL A 265 5.13 1.76 -30.18
CA VAL A 265 5.17 0.41 -29.61
C VAL A 265 6.03 -0.52 -30.46
N LEU A 266 5.80 -0.55 -31.78
CA LEU A 266 6.59 -1.38 -32.70
C LEU A 266 8.08 -1.00 -32.72
N TYR A 267 8.39 0.30 -32.61
CA TYR A 267 9.77 0.78 -32.51
C TYR A 267 10.47 0.26 -31.25
N PHE A 268 9.83 0.31 -30.08
CA PHE A 268 10.42 -0.20 -28.84
C PHE A 268 10.54 -1.74 -28.84
N GLU A 269 9.60 -2.46 -29.45
CA GLU A 269 9.75 -3.91 -29.67
C GLU A 269 10.94 -4.21 -30.60
N GLN A 270 11.12 -3.44 -31.68
CA GLN A 270 12.29 -3.59 -32.56
C GLN A 270 13.61 -3.34 -31.81
N LEU A 271 13.66 -2.32 -30.95
CA LEU A 271 14.83 -2.04 -30.10
C LEU A 271 15.10 -3.19 -29.14
N ARG A 272 14.08 -3.73 -28.48
CA ARG A 272 14.21 -4.90 -27.59
C ARG A 272 14.73 -6.12 -28.33
N LEU A 273 14.16 -6.43 -29.50
CA LEU A 273 14.63 -7.54 -30.36
C LEU A 273 16.09 -7.35 -30.77
N LYS A 274 16.47 -6.14 -31.22
CA LYS A 274 17.85 -5.83 -31.58
C LYS A 274 18.79 -6.01 -30.40
N SER A 275 18.39 -5.58 -29.19
CA SER A 275 19.20 -5.77 -27.98
C SER A 275 19.35 -7.24 -27.57
N ALA A 276 18.31 -8.07 -27.76
CA ALA A 276 18.35 -9.51 -27.51
C ALA A 276 19.20 -10.27 -28.53
N LEU A 277 19.17 -9.86 -29.80
CA LEU A 277 20.00 -10.43 -30.86
C LEU A 277 21.47 -10.00 -30.71
N SER A 278 21.73 -8.75 -30.35
CA SER A 278 23.10 -8.27 -30.08
C SER A 278 23.70 -8.92 -28.82
N SER A 279 22.88 -9.24 -27.81
CA SER A 279 23.34 -9.97 -26.62
C SER A 279 23.56 -11.46 -26.88
N SER A 280 22.88 -12.06 -27.86
CA SER A 280 23.17 -13.43 -28.32
C SER A 280 24.34 -13.51 -29.31
N SER A 281 24.79 -12.37 -29.85
CA SER A 281 25.85 -12.30 -30.87
C SER A 281 27.19 -11.77 -30.34
N ALA A 282 27.28 -11.48 -29.04
CA ALA A 282 28.50 -10.98 -28.40
C ALA A 282 29.42 -12.12 -27.94
N ASP A 283 29.90 -12.90 -28.89
CA ASP A 283 31.29 -13.38 -28.86
C ASP A 283 32.03 -12.57 -29.92
N GLY A 284 32.71 -11.50 -29.49
CA GLY A 284 33.60 -10.70 -30.34
C GLY A 284 33.10 -9.30 -30.71
N SER A 285 33.76 -8.31 -30.10
CA SER A 285 33.93 -6.93 -30.56
C SER A 285 32.95 -5.87 -30.07
N PHE A 286 33.49 -5.03 -29.17
CA PHE A 286 32.96 -3.76 -28.73
C PHE A 286 32.85 -2.76 -29.88
N SER A 287 31.71 -2.07 -29.98
CA SER A 287 31.69 -0.67 -30.41
C SER A 287 30.52 0.08 -29.78
N GLN A 288 30.91 0.95 -28.85
CA GLN A 288 30.16 2.09 -28.32
C GLN A 288 29.46 2.91 -29.41
N ARG A 289 28.24 3.37 -29.12
CA ARG A 289 27.92 4.81 -29.15
C ARG A 289 26.62 5.11 -28.39
N ILE A 290 26.75 5.54 -27.14
CA ILE A 290 25.81 6.50 -26.53
C ILE A 290 26.64 7.72 -26.15
N ILE A 291 26.30 8.86 -26.74
CA ILE A 291 26.80 10.19 -26.40
C ILE A 291 25.74 10.80 -25.48
N GLY A 292 26.17 11.31 -24.32
CA GLY A 292 25.31 12.04 -23.40
C GLY A 292 25.94 12.34 -22.04
N SER A 293 26.87 13.30 -22.03
CA SER A 293 27.24 14.23 -20.94
C SER A 293 27.78 13.73 -19.58
N SER A 294 28.88 14.39 -19.18
CA SER A 294 29.47 14.54 -17.83
C SER A 294 30.37 13.42 -17.27
N GLY A 295 31.68 13.68 -17.32
CA GLY A 295 32.60 13.67 -16.17
C GLY A 295 32.88 12.36 -15.41
N ILE A 296 34.16 11.97 -15.43
CA ILE A 296 34.88 10.99 -14.58
C ILE A 296 35.09 9.60 -15.24
N PRO A 297 36.34 9.18 -15.53
CA PRO A 297 36.61 7.83 -15.98
C PRO A 297 36.64 6.89 -14.76
N SER A 298 35.49 6.28 -14.45
CA SER A 298 35.47 5.16 -13.51
C SER A 298 35.92 3.89 -14.22
N ALA A 299 36.85 3.17 -13.63
CA ALA A 299 37.46 1.96 -14.18
C ALA A 299 36.39 1.00 -14.68
N ALA A 300 36.46 0.64 -15.97
CA ALA A 300 35.52 -0.28 -16.59
C ALA A 300 35.62 -1.66 -15.96
N VAL A 301 34.69 -1.98 -15.05
CA VAL A 301 34.49 -3.35 -14.56
C VAL A 301 33.92 -4.16 -15.73
N SER A 302 34.67 -5.17 -16.18
CA SER A 302 34.26 -6.04 -17.28
C SER A 302 32.92 -6.72 -16.95
N PRO A 303 31.99 -6.87 -17.91
CA PRO A 303 30.73 -7.62 -17.70
C PRO A 303 30.94 -9.02 -17.13
N ARG A 304 32.12 -9.62 -17.34
CA ARG A 304 32.53 -10.92 -16.80
C ARG A 304 32.78 -10.89 -15.30
N ASP A 305 33.30 -9.79 -14.77
CA ASP A 305 33.58 -9.61 -13.35
C ASP A 305 32.29 -9.35 -12.56
N ASN A 306 31.31 -8.69 -13.18
CA ASN A 306 30.01 -8.45 -12.57
C ASN A 306 29.22 -9.76 -12.40
N TYR A 307 29.23 -10.64 -13.42
CA TYR A 307 28.62 -11.97 -13.32
C TYR A 307 29.35 -12.88 -12.31
N ALA A 308 30.68 -12.81 -12.26
CA ALA A 308 31.48 -13.56 -11.29
C ALA A 308 31.28 -13.07 -9.85
N SER A 309 31.07 -11.77 -9.65
CA SER A 309 30.71 -11.16 -8.36
C SER A 309 29.33 -11.61 -7.91
N LEU A 310 28.33 -11.49 -8.79
CA LEU A 310 26.94 -11.89 -8.51
C LEU A 310 26.82 -13.38 -8.20
N ARG A 311 27.61 -14.24 -8.88
CA ARG A 311 27.64 -15.68 -8.61
C ARG A 311 28.33 -16.00 -7.27
N ARG A 312 29.31 -15.20 -6.85
CA ARG A 312 29.93 -15.31 -5.52
C ARG A 312 28.94 -14.90 -4.43
N GLU A 313 28.29 -13.75 -4.58
CA GLU A 313 27.28 -13.25 -3.65
C GLU A 313 26.09 -14.22 -3.53
N ASN A 314 25.62 -14.78 -4.65
CA ASN A 314 24.54 -15.77 -4.63
C ASN A 314 24.93 -17.07 -3.89
N ARG A 315 26.20 -17.49 -3.99
CA ARG A 315 26.71 -18.63 -3.22
C ARG A 315 26.84 -18.30 -1.74
N GLU A 316 27.30 -17.10 -1.41
CA GLU A 316 27.41 -16.63 -0.04
C GLU A 316 26.04 -16.52 0.62
N LEU A 317 25.05 -15.93 -0.05
CA LEU A 317 23.67 -15.86 0.41
C LEU A 317 23.07 -17.25 0.64
N LYS A 318 23.35 -18.24 -0.21
CA LYS A 318 22.91 -19.63 -0.03
C LYS A 318 23.55 -20.31 1.19
N LEU A 319 24.85 -20.11 1.41
CA LEU A 319 25.54 -20.62 2.60
C LEU A 319 24.99 -19.96 3.86
N GLU A 320 24.76 -18.66 3.78
CA GLU A 320 24.08 -17.91 4.81
C GLU A 320 22.71 -18.61 5.03
N ILE A 321 21.86 -18.88 4.01
CA ILE A 321 20.51 -19.50 4.18
C ILE A 321 20.60 -20.83 4.93
N SER A 322 21.66 -21.60 4.66
CA SER A 322 21.86 -22.89 5.30
C SER A 322 22.17 -22.73 6.80
N ARG A 323 22.99 -21.76 7.18
CA ARG A 323 23.29 -21.45 8.59
C ARG A 323 22.06 -20.89 9.31
N MET A 324 21.30 -20.07 8.57
CA MET A 324 19.99 -19.52 8.95
C MET A 324 19.12 -20.62 9.54
N ARG A 325 18.88 -21.65 8.73
CA ARG A 325 17.99 -22.74 9.08
C ARG A 325 18.46 -23.54 10.30
N VAL A 326 19.78 -23.66 10.49
CA VAL A 326 20.35 -24.36 11.66
C VAL A 326 20.08 -23.57 12.94
N ARG A 327 20.38 -22.26 12.96
CA ARG A 327 20.11 -21.40 14.12
C ARG A 327 18.62 -21.32 14.45
N LEU A 328 17.76 -21.24 13.43
CA LEU A 328 16.31 -21.32 13.61
C LEU A 328 15.90 -22.63 14.29
N SER A 329 16.45 -23.76 13.83
CA SER A 329 16.15 -25.07 14.42
C SER A 329 16.65 -25.22 15.87
N GLU A 330 17.77 -24.56 16.22
CA GLU A 330 18.29 -24.50 17.59
C GLU A 330 17.39 -23.63 18.48
N LEU A 331 17.01 -22.43 18.02
CA LEU A 331 16.09 -21.53 18.74
C LEU A 331 14.71 -22.17 18.93
N GLU A 332 14.21 -22.92 17.96
CA GLU A 332 12.94 -23.65 18.08
C GLU A 332 13.03 -24.78 19.14
N LYS A 333 14.19 -25.44 19.28
CA LYS A 333 14.44 -26.43 20.34
C LYS A 333 14.55 -25.77 21.72
N GLU A 334 15.26 -24.66 21.84
CA GLU A 334 15.37 -23.90 23.10
C GLU A 334 14.01 -23.37 23.56
N HIS A 335 13.20 -22.86 22.63
CA HIS A 335 11.83 -22.43 22.91
C HIS A 335 10.94 -23.61 23.35
N ALA A 336 11.14 -24.81 22.80
CA ALA A 336 10.44 -26.02 23.23
C ALA A 336 10.83 -26.44 24.66
N VAL A 337 12.11 -26.38 25.01
CA VAL A 337 12.62 -26.69 26.37
C VAL A 337 12.13 -25.66 27.38
N MET A 338 12.20 -24.37 27.05
CA MET A 338 11.69 -23.29 27.90
C MET A 338 10.19 -23.43 28.16
N LYS A 339 9.42 -23.81 27.13
CA LYS A 339 7.99 -24.05 27.25
C LYS A 339 7.65 -25.32 28.07
N ALA A 340 8.51 -26.33 28.06
CA ALA A 340 8.39 -27.51 28.92
C ALA A 340 8.71 -27.18 30.38
N GLY A 341 9.80 -26.45 30.64
CA GLY A 341 10.18 -26.00 31.99
C GLY A 341 9.13 -25.10 32.64
N MET A 342 8.42 -24.29 31.84
CA MET A 342 7.33 -23.44 32.34
C MET A 342 6.03 -24.21 32.63
N LYS A 343 5.90 -25.45 32.17
CA LYS A 343 4.76 -26.35 32.46
C LYS A 343 4.99 -27.26 33.66
N GLU A 344 6.24 -27.53 34.04
CA GLU A 344 6.57 -28.43 35.15
C GLU A 344 6.70 -27.77 36.53
N GLY A 345 6.40 -26.47 36.67
CA GLY A 345 6.09 -25.86 37.96
C GLY A 345 7.18 -25.94 39.05
N LYS A 346 8.45 -26.16 38.69
CA LYS A 346 9.59 -26.09 39.62
C LYS A 346 10.42 -24.84 39.37
N SER A 347 9.94 -23.70 39.86
CA SER A 347 10.72 -22.47 39.94
C SER A 347 10.87 -22.02 41.40
N GLY A 348 11.46 -22.88 42.22
CA GLY A 348 12.17 -22.49 43.43
C GLY A 348 13.67 -22.57 43.14
N GLU A 349 14.42 -21.54 43.49
CA GLU A 349 15.89 -21.45 43.53
C GLU A 349 16.69 -21.14 42.24
N HIS A 350 16.40 -21.66 41.05
CA HIS A 350 17.29 -21.38 39.89
C HIS A 350 17.04 -20.06 39.14
N GLY A 351 15.82 -19.48 39.24
CA GLY A 351 15.50 -18.21 38.57
C GLY A 351 16.17 -16.97 39.19
N ARG A 352 16.61 -17.05 40.46
CA ARG A 352 17.25 -15.91 41.15
C ARG A 352 18.76 -15.82 40.88
N ALA A 353 19.42 -16.92 40.55
CA ALA A 353 20.85 -16.94 40.26
C ALA A 353 21.19 -16.32 38.89
N PHE A 354 20.29 -16.41 37.91
CA PHE A 354 20.57 -15.97 36.54
C PHE A 354 20.48 -14.45 36.34
N LEU A 355 19.58 -13.76 37.07
CA LEU A 355 19.45 -12.30 37.00
C LEU A 355 20.56 -11.55 37.77
N ALA A 356 21.27 -12.22 38.68
CA ALA A 356 22.37 -11.63 39.43
C ALA A 356 23.69 -11.53 38.65
N SER A 357 23.86 -12.31 37.56
CA SER A 357 25.12 -12.34 36.79
C SER A 357 25.17 -11.36 35.60
N LEU A 358 24.07 -10.66 35.30
CA LEU A 358 23.99 -9.70 34.19
C LEU A 358 24.32 -8.25 34.59
N SER A 359 24.59 -7.96 35.86
CA SER A 359 24.87 -6.60 36.35
C SER A 359 26.36 -6.26 36.50
N ARG A 360 27.30 -7.09 36.02
CA ARG A 360 28.75 -6.83 36.20
C ARG A 360 29.64 -6.87 34.95
N GLY A 361 29.11 -6.94 33.73
CA GLY A 361 30.02 -7.07 32.58
C GLY A 361 29.44 -6.71 31.22
N ILE A 362 29.17 -5.44 30.97
CA ILE A 362 29.17 -4.88 29.60
C ILE A 362 29.82 -3.50 29.65
N GLY A 363 31.15 -3.52 29.74
CA GLY A 363 32.00 -2.39 29.41
C GLY A 363 33.12 -2.92 28.53
N LYS A 364 33.35 -2.24 27.40
CA LYS A 364 34.56 -2.27 26.56
C LYS A 364 34.80 -3.48 25.60
N ILE A 365 34.96 -3.07 24.32
CA ILE A 365 35.86 -3.59 23.25
C ILE A 365 35.23 -4.49 22.16
N GLY A 366 35.13 -3.94 20.94
CA GLY A 366 36.08 -4.24 19.84
C GLY A 366 35.72 -5.29 18.77
N ILE A 367 35.38 -4.81 17.56
CA ILE A 367 36.09 -4.96 16.27
C ILE A 367 36.55 -6.39 15.78
N PHE A 368 36.16 -6.68 14.52
CA PHE A 368 36.50 -7.76 13.57
C PHE A 368 35.80 -9.14 13.73
N GLY A 369 35.26 -9.61 12.59
CA GLY A 369 34.54 -10.88 12.42
C GLY A 369 35.45 -12.13 12.40
N PRO A 370 35.04 -13.28 11.83
CA PRO A 370 33.94 -13.50 10.90
C PRO A 370 32.93 -14.58 11.36
N GLY A 371 31.86 -14.73 10.59
CA GLY A 371 31.25 -16.04 10.44
C GLY A 371 29.83 -16.19 10.96
N ASN A 372 28.96 -16.52 9.99
CA ASN A 372 27.69 -17.19 10.13
C ASN A 372 26.56 -16.39 10.81
N GLY A 373 25.42 -16.27 10.14
CA GLY A 373 24.58 -17.46 10.09
C GLY A 373 23.24 -17.43 10.82
N LYS A 374 22.53 -16.29 10.89
CA LYS A 374 21.22 -16.18 10.20
C LYS A 374 19.93 -16.83 10.92
N GLU A 375 18.67 -16.50 10.49
CA GLU A 375 17.24 -17.01 10.66
C GLU A 375 16.75 -17.23 12.10
N HIS A 376 15.81 -16.42 12.60
CA HIS A 376 14.35 -16.35 12.35
C HIS A 376 13.56 -17.34 13.21
N LYS A 377 12.35 -16.91 13.63
CA LYS A 377 11.06 -17.63 13.75
C LYS A 377 11.03 -18.92 14.61
N SER A 378 10.05 -19.19 15.46
CA SER A 378 8.63 -18.99 15.19
C SER A 378 7.73 -19.23 16.43
N LEU A 379 6.52 -18.67 16.33
CA LEU A 379 5.24 -19.26 16.73
C LEU A 379 4.84 -19.36 18.22
N ARG A 380 3.70 -18.72 18.49
CA ARG A 380 2.67 -19.26 19.40
C ARG A 380 1.48 -19.80 18.61
N LYS A 381 0.85 -20.78 19.27
CA LYS A 381 0.00 -21.87 18.83
C LYS A 381 -1.29 -21.83 19.64
N SER A 382 -2.39 -22.33 19.08
CA SER A 382 -3.51 -22.97 19.80
C SER A 382 -4.31 -23.82 18.80
N THR A 383 -4.32 -25.16 18.85
CA THR A 383 -5.23 -26.09 19.60
C THR A 383 -6.72 -25.88 19.26
N ALA A 384 -7.56 -26.90 18.94
CA ALA A 384 -7.65 -28.24 19.51
C ALA A 384 -8.46 -29.27 18.65
N ALA A 385 -8.15 -30.55 18.91
CA ALA A 385 -8.96 -31.76 19.11
C ALA A 385 -10.12 -32.23 18.19
N ASP A 386 -10.12 -33.57 18.06
CA ASP A 386 -10.88 -34.50 17.21
C ASP A 386 -12.11 -35.10 17.94
N GLY A 387 -13.02 -35.69 17.16
CA GLY A 387 -14.17 -36.46 17.64
C GLY A 387 -14.93 -37.12 16.49
N LYS A 388 -14.71 -38.43 16.29
CA LYS A 388 -15.52 -39.32 15.42
C LYS A 388 -16.60 -40.03 16.23
N ASN A 389 -17.79 -40.24 15.63
CA ASN A 389 -18.36 -41.60 15.52
C ASN A 389 -19.51 -41.78 14.51
N HIS A 390 -19.42 -42.95 13.86
CA HIS A 390 -20.28 -43.83 13.04
C HIS A 390 -21.71 -43.52 12.51
N ARG A 391 -21.82 -43.76 11.18
CA ARG A 391 -22.82 -44.50 10.35
C ARG A 391 -24.16 -44.98 10.97
N ARG A 392 -25.26 -44.71 10.23
CA ARG A 392 -26.18 -45.76 9.73
C ARG A 392 -26.99 -45.31 8.50
N ARG A 393 -27.12 -46.25 7.55
CA ARG A 393 -27.91 -46.23 6.30
C ARG A 393 -29.39 -46.55 6.60
N ARG A 394 -30.32 -45.96 5.85
CA ARG A 394 -31.41 -46.71 5.17
C ARG A 394 -32.09 -45.88 4.08
N ARG A 395 -32.34 -46.53 2.95
CA ARG A 395 -33.12 -46.10 1.78
C ARG A 395 -34.62 -46.26 2.05
N SER A 396 -35.47 -45.44 1.43
CA SER A 396 -36.41 -45.85 0.36
C SER A 396 -37.35 -44.71 -0.05
N SER A 397 -37.56 -44.64 -1.37
CA SER A 397 -38.57 -43.95 -2.17
C SER A 397 -40.03 -44.31 -1.81
N THR A 398 -40.99 -43.40 -2.04
CA THR A 398 -41.96 -43.39 -3.18
C THR A 398 -43.14 -42.45 -2.92
N SER A 399 -43.61 -41.86 -4.02
CA SER A 399 -44.86 -41.11 -4.27
C SER A 399 -44.85 -39.62 -3.96
#